data_AF-A0A7C5K2C6-F1
#
_entry.id   AF-A0A7C5K2C6-F1
#
_cell.length_a   1.000
_cell.length_b   1.000
_cell.length_c   1.000
_cell.angle_alpha   90.00
_cell.angle_beta   90.00
_cell.angle_gamma   90.00
#
_symmetry.space_group_name_H-M   'P 1'
#
loop_
_entity.id
_entity.type
_entity.pdbx_description
1 polymer ?
#
loop_
_entity_poly.entity_id
_entity_poly.type
_entity_poly.pdbx_seq_one_letter_code
_entity_poly.pdbx_strand_id
1 'polypeptide(L)'
;LLVEEHYNTIVKTGIAEYLRHGTIRTIRIRARERREVLQTLHKIKKIHQNQIIPEKPPHAPCERCEHKEQCEITPETLSSKFF
;
A
#
# COMPACT_ATOMS: atom_id res chain seq x y z
N LEU A 1 -2.02 -12.69 5.35
CA LEU A 1 -2.75 -13.06 4.13
C LEU A 1 -1.99 -14.13 3.38
N LEU A 2 -1.00 -13.86 2.53
CA LEU A 2 -0.31 -14.93 1.76
C LEU A 2 0.20 -16.13 2.59
N VAL A 3 1.01 -15.89 3.63
CA VAL A 3 1.48 -16.96 4.53
C VAL A 3 0.30 -17.62 5.26
N GLU A 4 -0.70 -16.83 5.64
CA GLU A 4 -1.89 -17.34 6.31
C GLU A 4 -2.76 -18.22 5.39
N GLU A 5 -2.85 -17.87 4.11
CA GLU A 5 -3.56 -18.61 3.06
C GLU A 5 -2.84 -19.93 2.76
N HIS A 6 -1.52 -19.87 2.66
CA HIS A 6 -0.70 -21.06 2.39
C HIS A 6 -0.74 -22.07 3.54
N TYR A 7 -0.70 -21.60 4.80
CA TYR A 7 -0.62 -22.47 5.98
C TYR A 7 -1.94 -22.56 6.78
N ASN A 8 -3.02 -21.96 6.26
CA ASN A 8 -4.34 -21.88 6.91
C ASN A 8 -4.26 -21.51 8.41
N THR A 9 -3.45 -20.51 8.75
CA THR A 9 -3.17 -20.11 10.14
C THR A 9 -3.06 -18.60 10.30
N ILE A 10 -3.33 -18.09 11.50
CA ILE A 10 -3.28 -16.65 11.78
C ILE A 10 -1.86 -16.24 12.22
N VAL A 11 -1.23 -15.37 11.44
CA VAL A 11 0.10 -14.79 11.70
C VAL A 11 -0.05 -13.48 12.47
N LYS A 12 0.40 -13.46 13.73
CA LYS A 12 0.28 -12.28 14.61
C LYS A 12 1.52 -11.38 14.63
N THR A 13 2.64 -11.88 14.11
CA THR A 13 3.94 -11.20 14.18
C THR A 13 4.72 -11.46 12.90
N GLY A 14 5.49 -10.46 12.46
CA GLY A 14 6.46 -10.58 11.39
C GLY A 14 7.81 -9.99 11.81
N ILE A 15 8.84 -10.23 11.00
CA ILE A 15 10.18 -9.70 11.22
C ILE A 15 10.59 -8.91 9.98
N ALA A 16 11.13 -7.71 10.18
CA ALA A 16 11.77 -6.91 9.14
C ALA A 16 13.26 -6.78 9.46
N GLU A 17 14.10 -7.33 8.59
CA GLU A 17 15.55 -7.27 8.71
C GLU A 17 16.12 -6.22 7.75
N TYR A 18 16.86 -5.26 8.32
CA TYR A 18 17.55 -4.23 7.58
C TYR A 18 19.02 -4.60 7.47
N LEU A 19 19.36 -5.41 6.46
CA LEU A 19 20.71 -5.96 6.26
C LEU A 19 21.81 -4.89 6.31
N ARG A 20 21.60 -3.74 5.66
CA ARG A 20 22.57 -2.63 5.66
C ARG A 20 22.95 -2.10 7.04
N HIS A 21 22.06 -2.27 8.02
CA HIS A 21 22.24 -1.76 9.39
C HIS A 21 22.32 -2.89 10.42
N GLY A 22 22.33 -4.16 10.00
CA GLY A 22 22.27 -5.33 10.89
C GLY A 22 21.11 -5.29 11.89
N THR A 23 20.02 -4.59 11.56
CA THR A 23 18.94 -4.30 12.51
C THR A 23 17.73 -5.17 12.23
N ILE A 24 17.26 -5.90 13.23
CA ILE A 24 16.07 -6.74 13.18
C ILE A 24 14.93 -6.04 13.94
N ARG A 25 13.78 -5.90 13.30
CA ARG A 25 12.56 -5.35 13.93
C ARG A 25 11.45 -6.38 13.94
N THR A 26 10.99 -6.71 15.14
CA THR A 26 9.79 -7.53 15.34
C THR A 26 8.55 -6.64 15.25
N ILE A 27 7.62 -7.00 14.38
CA ILE A 27 6.41 -6.23 14.09
C ILE A 27 5.21 -7.04 14.52
N ARG A 28 4.40 -6.49 15.44
CA ARG A 28 3.11 -7.08 15.81
C ARG A 28 2.04 -6.63 14.80
N ILE A 29 1.40 -7.59 14.16
CA ILE A 29 0.33 -7.34 13.18
C ILE A 29 -0.99 -7.21 13.94
N ARG A 30 -1.57 -6.01 13.98
CA ARG A 30 -2.88 -5.77 14.62
C ARG A 30 -3.98 -5.72 13.57
N ALA A 31 -5.22 -5.63 14.03
CA ALA A 31 -6.40 -5.61 13.17
C ALA A 31 -6.45 -4.37 12.26
N ARG A 32 -5.90 -3.24 12.73
CA ARG A 32 -5.84 -1.99 11.97
C ARG A 32 -4.95 -2.14 10.73
N GLU A 33 -3.72 -2.64 10.90
CA GLU A 33 -2.78 -2.81 9.79
C GLU A 33 -3.33 -3.81 8.76
N ARG A 34 -4.01 -4.87 9.23
CA ARG A 34 -4.71 -5.82 8.34
C ARG A 34 -5.77 -5.15 7.47
N ARG A 35 -6.60 -4.30 8.10
CA ARG A 35 -7.66 -3.58 7.39
C ARG A 35 -7.05 -2.62 6.36
N GLU A 36 -6.01 -1.88 6.73
CA GLU A 36 -5.31 -0.95 5.84
C GLU A 36 -4.71 -1.66 4.61
N VAL A 37 -4.10 -2.84 4.81
CA VAL A 37 -3.59 -3.67 3.70
C VAL A 37 -4.71 -4.12 2.77
N LEU A 38 -5.82 -4.63 3.31
CA LEU A 38 -6.97 -5.07 2.50
C LEU A 38 -7.61 -3.92 1.72
N GLN A 39 -7.74 -2.74 2.34
CA GLN A 39 -8.23 -1.54 1.66
C GLN A 39 -7.29 -1.13 0.52
N THR A 40 -5.98 -1.14 0.77
CA THR A 40 -4.97 -0.84 -0.25
C THR A 40 -5.04 -1.84 -1.42
N LEU A 41 -5.17 -3.14 -1.13
CA LEU A 41 -5.34 -4.16 -2.16
C LEU A 41 -6.59 -3.94 -3.00
N HIS A 42 -7.70 -3.53 -2.38
CA HIS A 42 -8.92 -3.20 -3.11
C HIS A 42 -8.72 -1.99 -4.04
N LYS A 43 -8.01 -0.95 -3.58
CA LYS A 43 -7.66 0.21 -4.43
C LYS A 43 -6.78 -0.20 -5.60
N ILE A 44 -5.75 -1.02 -5.38
CA ILE A 44 -4.89 -1.55 -6.45
C ILE A 44 -5.73 -2.34 -7.48
N LYS A 45 -6.67 -3.18 -7.03
CA LYS A 45 -7.58 -3.88 -7.94
C LYS A 45 -8.43 -2.92 -8.77
N LYS A 46 -8.99 -1.85 -8.19
CA LYS A 46 -9.73 -0.82 -8.96
C LYS A 46 -8.86 -0.20 -10.05
N ILE A 47 -7.57 0.08 -9.77
CA ILE A 47 -6.64 0.64 -10.77
C ILE A 47 -6.48 -0.33 -11.94
N HIS A 48 -6.18 -1.60 -11.67
CA HIS A 48 -5.94 -2.58 -12.72
C HIS A 48 -7.21 -2.98 -13.50
N GLN A 49 -8.34 -3.14 -12.81
CA GLN A 49 -9.58 -3.67 -13.40
C GLN A 49 -10.43 -2.58 -14.06
N ASN A 50 -10.52 -1.41 -13.43
CA ASN A 50 -11.39 -0.34 -13.89
C ASN A 50 -10.62 0.75 -14.64
N GLN A 51 -9.29 0.60 -14.78
CA GLN A 51 -8.37 1.60 -15.36
C GLN A 51 -8.51 2.99 -14.72
N ILE A 52 -8.96 3.05 -13.46
CA ILE A 52 -9.14 4.31 -12.72
C ILE A 52 -7.80 4.66 -12.07
N ILE A 53 -7.20 5.75 -12.50
CA ILE A 53 -5.98 6.30 -11.91
C ILE A 53 -6.38 7.16 -10.70
N PRO A 54 -5.78 6.95 -9.50
CA PRO A 54 -6.11 7.75 -8.33
C PRO A 54 -5.63 9.19 -8.49
N GLU A 55 -6.35 10.14 -7.88
CA GLU A 55 -5.93 11.53 -7.84
C GLU A 55 -4.62 11.71 -7.05
N LYS A 56 -3.86 12.75 -7.39
CA LYS A 56 -2.53 12.99 -6.81
C LYS A 56 -2.64 13.62 -5.42
N PRO A 57 -2.11 12.98 -4.35
CA PRO A 57 -2.16 13.54 -3.01
C PRO A 57 -1.29 14.80 -2.86
N PRO A 58 -1.55 15.68 -1.87
CA PRO A 58 -0.92 16.99 -1.76
C PRO A 58 0.59 16.93 -1.53
N HIS A 59 1.06 15.83 -0.92
CA HIS A 59 2.47 15.58 -0.61
C HIS A 59 2.97 14.30 -1.28
N ALA A 60 2.51 14.04 -2.51
CA ALA A 60 3.00 12.91 -3.30
C ALA A 60 4.54 12.98 -3.45
N PRO A 61 5.29 11.88 -3.24
CA PRO A 61 6.75 11.85 -3.37
C PRO A 61 7.20 11.83 -4.84
N CYS A 62 6.76 12.81 -5.63
CA CYS A 62 6.95 12.88 -7.08
C CYS A 62 8.43 12.91 -7.50
N GLU A 63 9.32 13.45 -6.68
CA GLU A 63 10.76 13.52 -6.95
C GLU A 63 11.41 12.14 -7.08
N ARG A 64 10.84 11.12 -6.43
CA ARG A 64 11.36 9.74 -6.43
C ARG A 64 10.45 8.77 -7.19
N CYS A 65 9.44 9.29 -7.91
CA CYS A 65 8.47 8.47 -8.62
C CYS A 65 8.97 8.15 -10.04
N GLU A 66 9.06 6.88 -10.38
CA GLU A 66 9.48 6.40 -11.70
C GLU A 66 8.50 6.80 -12.82
N HIS A 67 7.23 7.03 -12.48
CA HIS A 67 6.17 7.39 -13.43
C HIS A 67 5.92 8.90 -13.55
N LYS A 68 6.83 9.74 -13.03
CA LYS A 68 6.63 11.21 -12.99
C LYS A 68 6.31 11.81 -14.37
N GLU A 69 6.99 11.34 -15.41
CA GLU A 69 6.86 11.87 -16.77
C GLU A 69 5.54 11.47 -17.45
N GLN A 70 4.90 10.38 -16.98
CA GLN A 70 3.63 9.85 -17.51
C GLN A 70 2.43 10.23 -16.63
N CYS A 71 2.67 10.96 -15.53
CA CYS A 71 1.66 11.32 -14.56
C CYS A 71 0.91 12.58 -14.99
N GLU A 72 -0.16 12.41 -15.77
CA GLU A 72 -1.02 13.51 -16.26
C GLU A 72 -2.13 13.91 -15.26
N ILE A 73 -2.03 13.45 -14.00
CA ILE A 73 -3.13 13.49 -13.03
C ILE A 73 -3.28 14.89 -12.40
N THR A 74 -4.53 15.37 -12.38
CA THR A 74 -4.96 16.62 -11.73
C THR A 74 -4.88 16.55 -10.19
N PRO A 75 -4.83 17.71 -9.49
CA PRO A 75 -4.83 17.78 -8.03
C PRO A 75 -6.06 17.11 -7.39
N GLU A 76 -5.94 16.70 -6.12
CA GLU A 76 -7.05 16.17 -5.32
C GLU A 76 -8.32 17.04 -5.38
N THR A 77 -9.44 16.41 -5.74
CA THR A 77 -10.80 16.89 -5.65
C THR A 77 -11.55 16.16 -4.53
N LEU A 78 -12.80 16.54 -4.24
CA LEU A 78 -13.62 15.83 -3.25
C LEU A 78 -13.86 14.34 -3.62
N SER A 79 -13.73 13.99 -4.90
CA SER A 79 -13.88 12.62 -5.39
C SER A 79 -12.76 11.69 -4.93
N SER A 80 -11.54 12.20 -4.67
CA SER A 80 -10.43 11.42 -4.09
C SER A 80 -10.81 10.70 -2.79
N LYS A 81 -11.67 11.30 -1.98
CA LYS A 81 -12.08 10.73 -0.67
C LYS A 81 -12.91 9.47 -0.79
N PHE A 82 -13.53 9.24 -1.95
CA PHE A 82 -14.40 8.10 -2.22
C PHE A 82 -13.68 6.96 -2.98
N PHE A 83 -12.40 7.15 -3.30
CA PHE A 83 -11.55 6.14 -3.94
C PHE A 83 -10.98 5.13 -2.93
#